data_AF-A0A2H5ATG9-F1
#
_entry.id   AF-A0A2H5ATG9-F1
#
_cell.length_a   1.000
_cell.length_b   1.000
_cell.length_c   1.000
_cell.angle_alpha   90.00
_cell.angle_beta   90.00
_cell.angle_gamma   90.00
#
_symmetry.space_group_name_H-M   'P 1'
#
loop_
_entity.id
_entity.type
_entity.pdbx_description
1 polymer ?
#
loop_
_entity_poly.entity_id
_entity_poly.type
_entity_poly.pdbx_seq_one_letter_code
_entity_poly.pdbx_strand_id
1 'polypeptide(L)'
;MQVNPDFRLVYVPGVTPGKWTRVWGERLPDVPLALSAVAVGEAEPALHQGTADAGLVRLPVDRDVLSAIPLYTETTVVVIPKDHWLAAAEEVTLDDLSDEVVFHPLDDSLDWSAGLPGRPAFERPATTGDAIELVAANVGVLLVPQSLARLHHRRDLTFRPMVEAPQSQVALAWPQEQTTELVEEFIGIVRGRTANSSRGRGAQPAETPKAAPKKAAQPRKPQAGKPQPGKGGSGQRTQGKPRPGAGGRGGTQKRTGGGKPKRGR
;
A
#
# COMPACT_ATOMS: atom_id res chain seq x y z
N MET A 1 20.07 10.82 37.56
CA MET A 1 19.40 10.08 36.47
C MET A 1 19.11 11.07 35.36
N GLN A 2 19.76 10.91 34.22
CA GLN A 2 19.42 11.68 33.03
C GLN A 2 18.17 11.01 32.46
N VAL A 3 17.02 11.67 32.55
CA VAL A 3 15.78 11.19 31.94
C VAL A 3 15.98 11.41 30.44
N ASN A 4 16.20 10.33 29.68
CA ASN A 4 16.17 10.44 28.22
C ASN A 4 14.75 10.90 27.83
N PRO A 5 14.60 11.95 27.02
CA PRO A 5 13.28 12.35 26.57
C PRO A 5 12.67 11.24 25.72
N ASP A 6 11.42 10.87 26.00
CA ASP A 6 10.66 9.94 25.18
C ASP A 6 10.49 10.51 23.76
N PHE A 7 10.51 9.65 22.74
CA PHE A 7 10.12 10.04 21.39
C PHE A 7 8.62 9.77 21.21
N ARG A 8 7.83 10.83 20.97
CA ARG A 8 6.37 10.78 20.92
C ARG A 8 5.90 10.70 19.47
N LEU A 9 5.29 9.57 19.12
CA LEU A 9 4.77 9.30 17.78
C LEU A 9 3.24 9.17 17.82
N VAL A 10 2.55 10.08 17.14
CA VAL A 10 1.10 9.94 16.90
C VAL A 10 0.83 9.15 15.62
N TYR A 11 -0.31 8.47 15.55
CA TYR A 11 -0.75 7.80 14.33
C TYR A 11 -2.26 7.83 14.18
N VAL A 12 -2.72 8.00 12.94
CA VAL A 12 -4.14 8.05 12.59
C VAL A 12 -4.73 6.63 12.41
N PRO A 13 -6.07 6.47 12.49
CA PRO A 13 -6.70 5.16 12.37
C PRO A 13 -6.34 4.44 11.07
N GLY A 14 -6.16 3.12 11.14
CA GLY A 14 -5.81 2.26 9.99
C GLY A 14 -4.30 2.21 9.70
N VAL A 15 -3.50 3.13 10.23
CA VAL A 15 -2.04 3.06 10.11
C VAL A 15 -1.47 2.13 11.19
N THR A 16 -0.60 1.20 10.78
CA THR A 16 -0.02 0.21 11.71
C THR A 16 1.47 0.48 11.94
N PRO A 17 1.86 1.11 13.08
CA PRO A 17 3.26 1.48 13.35
C PRO A 17 4.15 0.29 13.77
N GLY A 18 3.57 -0.91 13.95
CA GLY A 18 4.21 -2.08 14.55
C GLY A 18 5.60 -2.44 13.99
N LYS A 19 5.81 -2.30 12.68
CA LYS A 19 7.12 -2.55 12.06
C LYS A 19 8.18 -1.56 12.55
N TRP A 20 7.88 -0.27 12.56
CA TRP A 20 8.86 0.77 12.89
C TRP A 20 9.10 0.86 14.40
N THR A 21 8.08 0.60 15.21
CA THR A 21 8.17 0.58 16.67
C THR A 21 9.11 -0.51 17.16
N ARG A 22 9.03 -1.71 16.57
CA ARG A 22 9.96 -2.80 16.84
C ARG A 22 11.40 -2.39 16.52
N VAL A 23 11.65 -1.86 15.33
CA VAL A 23 13.00 -1.46 14.90
C VAL A 23 13.54 -0.32 15.77
N TRP A 24 12.68 0.60 16.21
CA TRP A 24 13.07 1.65 17.14
C TRP A 24 13.54 1.07 18.47
N GLY A 25 12.75 0.21 19.10
CA GLY A 25 13.13 -0.43 20.38
C GLY A 25 14.40 -1.27 20.28
N GLU A 26 14.67 -1.88 19.13
CA GLU A 26 15.92 -2.61 18.86
C GLU A 26 17.15 -1.66 18.72
N ARG A 27 16.97 -0.43 18.24
CA ARG A 27 18.06 0.54 17.99
C ARG A 27 18.32 1.51 19.12
N LEU A 28 17.26 1.95 19.78
CA LEU A 28 17.31 2.93 20.85
C LEU A 28 16.62 2.34 22.09
N PRO A 29 17.18 1.28 22.71
CA PRO A 29 16.57 0.64 23.87
C PRO A 29 16.43 1.59 25.06
N ASP A 30 17.28 2.62 25.13
CA ASP A 30 17.27 3.63 26.20
C ASP A 30 16.39 4.85 25.90
N VAL A 31 15.69 4.89 24.75
CA VAL A 31 14.78 5.98 24.37
C VAL A 31 13.39 5.39 24.10
N PRO A 32 12.46 5.47 25.06
CA PRO A 32 11.11 4.95 24.89
C PRO A 32 10.39 5.60 23.69
N LEU A 33 9.61 4.79 22.98
CA LEU A 33 8.72 5.26 21.92
C LEU A 33 7.30 5.36 22.47
N ALA A 34 6.86 6.58 22.77
CA ALA A 34 5.51 6.85 23.23
C ALA A 34 4.56 6.90 22.03
N LEU A 35 3.70 5.90 21.89
CA LEU A 35 2.72 5.80 20.81
C LEU A 35 1.35 6.31 21.25
N SER A 36 0.74 7.19 20.46
CA SER A 36 -0.63 7.65 20.69
C SER A 36 -1.47 7.53 19.42
N ALA A 37 -2.58 6.80 19.51
CA ALA A 37 -3.60 6.83 18.46
C ALA A 37 -4.42 8.11 18.63
N VAL A 38 -4.58 8.87 17.55
CA VAL A 38 -5.33 10.13 17.55
C VAL A 38 -6.32 10.14 16.39
N ALA A 39 -7.39 10.95 16.49
CA ALA A 39 -8.27 11.15 15.35
C ALA A 39 -7.52 11.84 14.19
N VAL A 40 -8.02 11.68 12.96
CA VAL A 40 -7.38 12.25 11.76
C VAL A 40 -7.16 13.77 11.92
N GLY A 41 -8.19 14.49 12.37
CA GLY A 41 -8.13 15.94 12.60
C GLY A 41 -7.30 16.39 13.80
N GLU A 42 -6.81 15.48 14.64
CA GLU A 42 -6.00 15.79 15.82
C GLU A 42 -4.49 15.62 15.57
N ALA A 43 -4.10 14.93 14.51
CA ALA A 43 -2.70 14.61 14.24
C ALA A 43 -1.86 15.85 13.91
N GLU A 44 -2.30 16.71 12.98
CA GLU A 44 -1.58 17.95 12.65
C GLU A 44 -1.52 18.93 13.84
N PRO A 45 -2.63 19.19 14.58
CA PRO A 45 -2.56 19.98 15.82
C PRO A 45 -1.55 19.44 16.83
N ALA A 46 -1.43 18.12 17.00
CA ALA A 46 -0.47 17.53 17.93
C ALA A 46 0.99 17.80 17.52
N LEU A 47 1.28 17.80 16.22
CA LEU A 47 2.59 18.15 15.68
C LEU A 47 2.88 19.65 15.84
N HIS A 48 1.92 20.51 15.51
CA HIS A 48 2.08 21.96 15.64
C HIS A 48 2.30 22.41 17.08
N GLN A 49 1.59 21.81 18.03
CA GLN A 49 1.70 22.14 19.45
C GLN A 49 2.92 21.50 20.12
N GLY A 50 3.68 20.68 19.40
CA GLY A 50 4.82 19.94 19.96
C GLY A 50 4.41 18.93 21.04
N THR A 51 3.15 18.49 21.05
CA THR A 51 2.69 17.40 21.92
C THR A 51 3.06 16.02 21.36
N ALA A 52 3.40 15.97 20.06
CA ALA A 52 4.08 14.86 19.40
C ALA A 52 5.31 15.34 18.62
N ASP A 53 6.32 14.48 18.50
CA ASP A 53 7.57 14.77 17.79
C ASP A 53 7.47 14.39 16.30
N ALA A 54 6.67 13.37 15.98
CA ALA A 54 6.36 12.95 14.62
C ALA A 54 4.98 12.28 14.55
N GLY A 55 4.44 12.16 13.35
CA GLY A 55 3.11 11.61 13.09
C GLY A 55 3.08 10.72 11.86
N LEU A 56 2.37 9.60 11.97
CA LEU A 56 1.98 8.78 10.83
C LEU A 56 0.58 9.18 10.40
N VAL A 57 0.51 9.96 9.33
CA VAL A 57 -0.68 10.70 8.89
C VAL A 57 -1.02 10.38 7.45
N ARG A 58 -2.20 10.79 6.98
CA ARG A 58 -2.55 10.76 5.56
C ARG A 58 -2.31 12.15 4.96
N LEU A 59 -1.85 12.19 3.72
CA LEU A 59 -1.72 13.42 2.96
C LEU A 59 -3.07 13.86 2.38
N PRO A 60 -3.26 15.16 2.11
CA PRO A 60 -2.29 16.25 2.30
C PRO A 60 -2.12 16.65 3.78
N VAL A 61 -0.99 17.27 4.07
CA VAL A 61 -0.72 18.00 5.33
C VAL A 61 -0.19 19.38 4.97
N ASP A 62 -0.22 20.34 5.90
CA ASP A 62 0.36 21.66 5.65
C ASP A 62 1.89 21.59 5.51
N ARG A 63 2.38 21.75 4.27
CA ARG A 63 3.80 21.64 3.91
C ARG A 63 4.62 22.89 4.23
N ASP A 64 3.98 24.01 4.58
CA ASP A 64 4.68 25.24 4.97
C ASP A 64 5.26 25.15 6.38
N VAL A 65 4.70 24.24 7.19
CA VAL A 65 5.01 24.06 8.62
C VAL A 65 5.42 22.62 8.96
N LEU A 66 4.97 21.63 8.20
CA LEU A 66 5.33 20.23 8.37
C LEU A 66 6.19 19.72 7.21
N SER A 67 7.31 19.10 7.57
CA SER A 67 8.01 18.19 6.66
C SER A 67 7.27 16.86 6.61
N ALA A 68 7.17 16.24 5.43
CA ALA A 68 6.56 14.91 5.32
C ALA A 68 7.19 14.04 4.22
N ILE A 69 7.33 12.75 4.53
CA ILE A 69 7.85 11.71 3.63
C ILE A 69 6.75 10.69 3.36
N PRO A 70 6.29 10.54 2.10
CA PRO A 70 5.41 9.45 1.70
C PRO A 70 5.98 8.07 2.04
N LEU A 71 5.15 7.19 2.59
CA LEU A 71 5.53 5.83 2.99
C LEU A 71 4.91 4.79 2.07
N TYR A 72 3.59 4.85 1.88
CA TYR A 72 2.87 3.97 0.97
C TYR A 72 1.54 4.59 0.55
N THR A 73 1.01 4.12 -0.58
CA THR A 73 -0.31 4.48 -1.08
C THR A 73 -1.31 3.39 -0.71
N GLU A 74 -2.51 3.81 -0.30
CA GLU A 74 -3.61 2.94 0.09
C GLU A 74 -4.62 2.84 -1.05
N THR A 75 -4.97 1.62 -1.42
CA THR A 75 -6.06 1.36 -2.36
C THR A 75 -7.39 1.76 -1.73
N THR A 76 -8.19 2.51 -2.48
CA THR A 76 -9.56 2.83 -2.11
C THR A 76 -10.47 1.65 -2.39
N VAL A 77 -11.36 1.35 -1.45
CA VAL A 77 -12.35 0.28 -1.55
C VAL A 77 -13.73 0.84 -1.24
N VAL A 78 -14.76 0.27 -1.84
CA VAL A 78 -16.14 0.48 -1.39
C VAL A 78 -16.52 -0.59 -0.37
N VAL A 79 -17.04 -0.17 0.78
CA VAL A 79 -17.58 -1.01 1.83
C VAL A 79 -19.09 -1.14 1.61
N ILE A 80 -19.56 -2.38 1.60
CA ILE A 80 -20.93 -2.75 1.27
C ILE A 80 -21.39 -3.95 2.13
N PRO A 81 -22.70 -4.13 2.34
CA PRO A 81 -23.26 -5.37 2.87
C PRO A 81 -22.91 -6.59 2.00
N LYS A 82 -22.77 -7.77 2.62
CA LYS A 82 -22.39 -9.00 1.89
C LYS A 82 -23.42 -9.47 0.86
N ASP A 83 -24.67 -9.09 1.03
CA ASP A 83 -25.80 -9.37 0.13
C ASP A 83 -26.03 -8.25 -0.91
N HIS A 84 -25.22 -7.19 -0.88
CA HIS A 84 -25.24 -6.13 -1.89
C HIS A 84 -24.85 -6.67 -3.27
N TRP A 85 -25.46 -6.17 -4.34
CA TRP A 85 -25.24 -6.69 -5.71
C TRP A 85 -23.78 -6.54 -6.18
N LEU A 86 -23.10 -5.48 -5.75
CA LEU A 86 -21.65 -5.28 -5.97
C LEU A 86 -20.74 -6.28 -5.25
N ALA A 87 -21.26 -7.05 -4.27
CA ALA A 87 -20.45 -8.02 -3.55
C ALA A 87 -19.94 -9.14 -4.45
N ALA A 88 -20.55 -9.38 -5.62
CA ALA A 88 -20.08 -10.37 -6.59
C ALA A 88 -18.97 -9.86 -7.53
N ALA A 89 -18.73 -8.55 -7.58
CA ALA A 89 -17.71 -7.96 -8.45
C ALA A 89 -16.29 -8.20 -7.91
N GLU A 90 -15.30 -8.31 -8.80
CA GLU A 90 -13.89 -8.34 -8.40
C GLU A 90 -13.37 -6.93 -8.07
N GLU A 91 -13.77 -5.96 -8.88
CA GLU A 91 -13.50 -4.51 -8.73
C GLU A 91 -14.77 -3.73 -9.10
N VAL A 92 -14.87 -2.49 -8.63
CA VAL A 92 -16.03 -1.61 -8.80
C VAL A 92 -15.58 -0.26 -9.38
N THR A 93 -16.32 0.27 -10.33
CA THR A 93 -16.07 1.60 -10.92
C THR A 93 -16.87 2.68 -10.21
N LEU A 94 -16.54 3.96 -10.42
CA LEU A 94 -17.33 5.06 -9.89
C LEU A 94 -18.77 5.09 -10.49
N ASP A 95 -18.93 4.64 -11.74
CA ASP A 95 -20.22 4.62 -12.45
C ASP A 95 -21.18 3.57 -11.88
N ASP A 96 -20.64 2.45 -11.40
CA ASP A 96 -21.41 1.41 -10.71
C ASP A 96 -22.10 1.92 -9.43
N LEU A 97 -21.61 3.04 -8.87
CA LEU A 97 -22.19 3.68 -7.67
C LEU A 97 -23.20 4.78 -7.99
N SER A 98 -23.49 5.06 -9.27
CA SER A 98 -24.33 6.19 -9.72
C SER A 98 -25.71 6.23 -9.04
N ASP A 99 -26.31 5.07 -8.79
CA ASP A 99 -27.60 4.94 -8.11
C ASP A 99 -27.49 4.74 -6.59
N GLU A 100 -26.29 4.55 -6.04
CA GLU A 100 -26.08 4.27 -4.62
C GLU A 100 -26.09 5.54 -3.77
N VAL A 101 -26.52 5.41 -2.51
CA VAL A 101 -26.31 6.47 -1.51
C VAL A 101 -24.90 6.33 -0.96
N VAL A 102 -24.07 7.35 -1.13
CA VAL A 102 -22.67 7.35 -0.71
C VAL A 102 -22.49 8.22 0.52
N PHE A 103 -21.97 7.62 1.59
CA PHE A 103 -21.57 8.33 2.80
C PHE A 103 -20.23 9.04 2.60
N HIS A 104 -20.14 10.25 3.14
CA HIS A 104 -18.92 11.06 3.17
C HIS A 104 -18.74 11.60 4.60
N PRO A 105 -18.06 10.85 5.49
CA PRO A 105 -17.89 11.24 6.88
C PRO A 105 -17.04 12.52 7.01
N LEU A 106 -17.09 13.19 8.15
CA LEU A 106 -16.33 14.42 8.40
C LEU A 106 -14.81 14.18 8.52
N ASP A 107 -14.40 12.96 8.85
CA ASP A 107 -13.00 12.53 8.97
C ASP A 107 -12.45 11.84 7.71
N ASP A 108 -13.14 11.96 6.57
CA ASP A 108 -12.70 11.36 5.31
C ASP A 108 -11.32 11.91 4.90
N SER A 109 -10.49 11.01 4.37
CA SER A 109 -9.11 11.26 3.95
C SER A 109 -8.90 11.09 2.45
N LEU A 110 -9.98 10.87 1.69
CA LEU A 110 -9.97 10.81 0.23
C LEU A 110 -10.27 12.18 -0.38
N ASP A 111 -9.56 12.52 -1.44
CA ASP A 111 -9.77 13.77 -2.17
C ASP A 111 -10.91 13.61 -3.20
N TRP A 112 -12.09 14.12 -2.84
CA TRP A 112 -13.28 14.16 -3.70
C TRP A 112 -13.45 15.50 -4.44
N SER A 113 -12.37 16.25 -4.70
CA SER A 113 -12.42 17.51 -5.46
C SER A 113 -13.00 17.36 -6.87
N ALA A 114 -12.88 16.18 -7.49
CA ALA A 114 -13.50 15.84 -8.76
C ALA A 114 -15.00 15.47 -8.65
N GLY A 115 -15.53 15.37 -7.44
CA GLY A 115 -16.92 14.98 -7.14
C GLY A 115 -17.00 13.63 -6.44
N LEU A 116 -17.88 13.54 -5.43
CA LEU A 116 -18.24 12.28 -4.79
C LEU A 116 -19.07 11.43 -5.77
N PRO A 117 -18.81 10.12 -5.93
CA PRO A 117 -19.63 9.26 -6.78
C PRO A 117 -21.04 9.06 -6.19
N GLY A 118 -21.97 8.64 -7.03
CA GLY A 118 -23.33 8.32 -6.61
C GLY A 118 -24.11 9.50 -6.06
N ARG A 119 -25.09 9.19 -5.21
CA ARG A 119 -25.96 10.18 -4.56
C ARG A 119 -25.42 10.47 -3.15
N PRO A 120 -25.05 11.71 -2.81
CA PRO A 120 -24.57 12.00 -1.47
C PRO A 120 -25.66 11.73 -0.43
N ALA A 121 -25.29 11.10 0.68
CA ALA A 121 -26.18 10.97 1.83
C ALA A 121 -26.62 12.35 2.34
N PHE A 122 -27.84 12.43 2.88
CA PHE A 122 -28.42 13.69 3.37
C PHE A 122 -27.61 14.30 4.52
N GLU A 123 -27.15 13.45 5.44
CA GLU A 123 -26.29 13.83 6.56
C GLU A 123 -24.92 13.16 6.43
N ARG A 124 -23.90 13.90 6.86
CA ARG A 124 -22.52 13.41 6.93
C ARG A 124 -22.27 12.83 8.33
N PRO A 125 -21.94 11.54 8.45
CA PRO A 125 -21.55 10.96 9.74
C PRO A 125 -20.32 11.68 10.32
N ALA A 126 -20.23 11.78 11.64
CA ALA A 126 -19.12 12.45 12.29
C ALA A 126 -17.79 11.70 12.05
N THR A 127 -17.84 10.37 12.09
CA THR A 127 -16.67 9.51 11.89
C THR A 127 -16.89 8.45 10.82
N THR A 128 -15.79 7.91 10.30
CA THR A 128 -15.79 6.74 9.42
C THR A 128 -16.44 5.54 10.11
N GLY A 129 -16.26 5.38 11.42
CA GLY A 129 -16.92 4.33 12.20
C GLY A 129 -18.45 4.46 12.20
N ASP A 130 -18.97 5.68 12.38
CA ASP A 130 -20.41 5.93 12.32
C ASP A 130 -20.98 5.66 10.92
N ALA A 131 -20.24 6.03 9.86
CA ALA A 131 -20.61 5.69 8.49
C ALA A 131 -20.67 4.18 8.26
N ILE A 132 -19.73 3.41 8.82
CA ILE A 132 -19.72 1.94 8.73
C ILE A 132 -20.98 1.33 9.39
N GLU A 133 -21.45 1.87 10.52
CA GLU A 133 -22.69 1.41 11.15
C GLU A 133 -23.92 1.65 10.25
N LEU A 134 -23.96 2.77 9.52
CA LEU A 134 -25.04 3.05 8.57
C LEU A 134 -24.97 2.15 7.32
N VAL A 135 -23.77 1.82 6.85
CA VAL A 135 -23.59 0.82 5.78
C VAL A 135 -24.08 -0.55 6.24
N ALA A 136 -23.77 -0.95 7.48
CA ALA A 136 -24.25 -2.21 8.05
C ALA A 136 -25.77 -2.26 8.22
N ALA A 137 -26.42 -1.11 8.40
CA ALA A 137 -27.88 -0.98 8.38
C ALA A 137 -28.47 -0.95 6.96
N ASN A 138 -27.66 -1.20 5.91
CA ASN A 138 -28.04 -1.21 4.50
C ASN A 138 -28.67 0.12 4.03
N VAL A 139 -28.21 1.25 4.58
CA VAL A 139 -28.69 2.60 4.23
C VAL A 139 -27.96 3.17 3.02
N GLY A 140 -26.74 2.71 2.76
CA GLY A 140 -25.90 3.16 1.66
C GLY A 140 -24.54 2.47 1.67
N VAL A 141 -23.59 3.03 0.93
CA VAL A 141 -22.22 2.53 0.77
C VAL A 141 -21.20 3.58 1.21
N LEU A 142 -19.96 3.16 1.44
CA LEU A 142 -18.89 4.04 1.89
C LEU A 142 -17.59 3.73 1.17
N LEU A 143 -16.90 4.74 0.65
CA LEU A 143 -15.56 4.59 0.09
C LEU A 143 -14.52 4.99 1.13
N VAL A 144 -13.53 4.13 1.35
CA VAL A 144 -12.44 4.37 2.31
C VAL A 144 -11.14 3.75 1.83
N PRO A 145 -9.98 4.21 2.35
CA PRO A 145 -8.75 3.43 2.28
C PRO A 145 -8.95 2.01 2.81
N GLN A 146 -8.37 1.01 2.14
CA GLN A 146 -8.51 -0.41 2.51
C GLN A 146 -8.10 -0.69 3.97
N SER A 147 -7.16 0.08 4.52
CA SER A 147 -6.75 -0.03 5.93
C SER A 147 -7.88 0.31 6.90
N LEU A 148 -8.72 1.29 6.60
CA LEU A 148 -9.90 1.64 7.42
C LEU A 148 -10.99 0.58 7.27
N ALA A 149 -11.22 0.05 6.06
CA ALA A 149 -12.14 -1.08 5.87
C ALA A 149 -11.71 -2.32 6.69
N ARG A 150 -10.40 -2.57 6.80
CA ARG A 150 -9.85 -3.63 7.65
C ARG A 150 -9.97 -3.32 9.14
N LEU A 151 -9.74 -2.06 9.54
CA LEU A 151 -9.89 -1.62 10.92
C LEU A 151 -11.32 -1.81 11.44
N HIS A 152 -12.31 -1.44 10.61
CA HIS A 152 -13.73 -1.54 10.93
C HIS A 152 -14.37 -2.84 10.42
N HIS A 153 -13.57 -3.89 10.19
CA HIS A 153 -14.08 -5.15 9.68
C HIS A 153 -15.15 -5.77 10.59
N ARG A 154 -16.25 -6.20 9.99
CA ARG A 154 -17.37 -6.89 10.63
C ARG A 154 -17.96 -7.97 9.72
N ARG A 155 -18.68 -8.92 10.31
CA ARG A 155 -19.07 -10.18 9.64
C ARG A 155 -20.12 -10.04 8.55
N ASP A 156 -20.92 -9.00 8.60
CA ASP A 156 -22.03 -8.64 7.70
C ASP A 156 -21.60 -7.72 6.56
N LEU A 157 -20.39 -7.14 6.61
CA LEU A 157 -19.84 -6.30 5.56
C LEU A 157 -18.74 -7.01 4.76
N THR A 158 -18.53 -6.51 3.54
CA THR A 158 -17.39 -6.83 2.69
C THR A 158 -16.91 -5.55 2.00
N PHE A 159 -15.76 -5.61 1.33
CA PHE A 159 -15.29 -4.49 0.52
C PHE A 159 -14.78 -4.94 -0.84
N ARG A 160 -14.89 -4.07 -1.85
CA ARG A 160 -14.36 -4.27 -3.20
C ARG A 160 -13.41 -3.14 -3.60
N PRO A 161 -12.26 -3.44 -4.23
CA PRO A 161 -11.37 -2.41 -4.79
C PRO A 161 -12.11 -1.50 -5.77
N MET A 162 -11.83 -0.21 -5.68
CA MET A 162 -12.35 0.78 -6.62
C MET A 162 -11.34 1.04 -7.74
N VAL A 163 -11.83 1.10 -8.97
CA VAL A 163 -11.08 1.55 -10.14
C VAL A 163 -11.31 3.05 -10.32
N GLU A 164 -10.26 3.79 -10.67
CA GLU A 164 -10.30 5.25 -10.91
C GLU A 164 -10.74 6.12 -9.72
N ALA A 165 -10.82 5.54 -8.52
CA ALA A 165 -11.05 6.31 -7.30
C ALA A 165 -9.79 7.05 -6.85
N PRO A 166 -9.93 8.22 -6.18
CA PRO A 166 -8.81 8.88 -5.52
C PRO A 166 -8.16 7.92 -4.52
N GLN A 167 -6.83 7.95 -4.44
CA GLN A 167 -6.07 7.13 -3.50
C GLN A 167 -5.63 7.98 -2.32
N SER A 168 -5.50 7.35 -1.15
CA SER A 168 -4.89 8.00 0.02
C SER A 168 -3.41 7.64 0.13
N GLN A 169 -2.60 8.53 0.67
CA GLN A 169 -1.16 8.29 0.87
C GLN A 169 -0.79 8.50 2.34
N VAL A 170 -0.25 7.45 2.95
CA VAL A 170 0.28 7.52 4.32
C VAL A 170 1.70 8.08 4.28
N ALA A 171 1.99 9.03 5.15
CA ALA A 171 3.27 9.71 5.27
C ALA A 171 3.74 9.75 6.74
N LEU A 172 5.06 9.84 6.92
CA LEU A 172 5.66 10.32 8.15
C LEU A 172 5.72 11.85 8.06
N ALA A 173 5.13 12.56 9.01
CA ALA A 173 5.16 14.02 9.11
C ALA A 173 5.80 14.47 10.43
N TRP A 174 6.45 15.63 10.43
CA TRP A 174 7.03 16.26 11.62
C TRP A 174 7.18 17.78 11.40
N PRO A 175 7.23 18.61 12.46
CA PRO A 175 7.44 20.05 12.32
C PRO A 175 8.78 20.36 11.66
N GLN A 176 8.79 21.19 10.61
CA GLN A 176 10.00 21.47 9.83
C GLN A 176 11.14 22.03 10.69
N GLU A 177 10.81 22.91 11.63
CA GLU A 177 11.76 23.55 12.55
C GLU A 177 12.30 22.59 13.64
N GLN A 178 11.71 21.40 13.79
CA GLN A 178 12.05 20.43 14.85
C GLN A 178 12.61 19.13 14.28
N THR A 179 13.49 19.22 13.28
CA THR A 179 14.22 18.05 12.76
C THR A 179 15.35 17.67 13.72
N THR A 180 15.01 16.98 14.81
CA THR A 180 15.97 16.53 15.84
C THR A 180 16.69 15.24 15.44
N GLU A 181 17.77 14.88 16.16
CA GLU A 181 18.47 13.60 15.94
C GLU A 181 17.54 12.38 16.04
N LEU A 182 16.54 12.42 16.94
CA LEU A 182 15.56 11.35 17.12
C LEU A 182 14.59 11.26 15.93
N VAL A 183 14.16 12.42 15.40
CA VAL A 183 13.37 12.47 14.16
C VAL A 183 14.18 11.92 12.98
N GLU A 184 15.45 12.31 12.84
CA GLU A 184 16.33 11.80 11.78
C GLU A 184 16.56 10.29 11.85
N GLU A 185 16.69 9.74 13.06
CA GLU A 185 16.80 8.30 13.27
C GLU A 185 15.49 7.60 12.89
N PHE A 186 14.33 8.12 13.31
CA PHE A 186 13.04 7.55 12.93
C PHE A 186 12.81 7.62 11.41
N ILE A 187 13.21 8.73 10.76
CA ILE A 187 13.25 8.85 9.29
C ILE A 187 14.12 7.74 8.68
N GLY A 188 15.25 7.41 9.30
CA GLY A 188 16.09 6.30 8.88
C GLY A 188 15.43 4.95 8.96
N ILE A 189 14.71 4.71 10.05
CA ILE A 189 13.95 3.48 10.28
C ILE A 189 12.82 3.34 9.26
N VAL A 190 12.02 4.38 9.01
CA VAL A 190 10.91 4.29 8.04
C VAL A 190 11.41 4.09 6.61
N ARG A 191 12.58 4.64 6.28
CA ARG A 191 13.26 4.42 4.99
C ARG A 191 14.02 3.08 4.90
N GLY A 192 14.04 2.30 5.99
CA GLY A 192 14.70 1.00 6.02
C GLY A 192 16.24 1.06 6.03
N ARG A 193 16.86 2.20 6.39
CA ARG A 193 18.31 2.27 6.60
C ARG A 193 18.68 1.26 7.68
N THR A 194 19.66 0.39 7.45
CA THR A 194 20.13 -0.57 8.48
C THR A 194 20.94 0.15 9.56
N ALA A 195 21.07 -0.45 10.75
CA ALA A 195 21.82 0.13 11.88
C ALA A 195 23.30 0.42 11.54
N ASN A 196 23.87 -0.26 10.54
CA ASN A 196 25.25 -0.03 10.07
C ASN A 196 25.37 1.07 8.99
N SER A 197 24.29 1.75 8.64
CA SER A 197 24.31 2.89 7.70
C SER A 197 24.82 4.13 8.43
N SER A 198 26.13 4.30 8.49
CA SER A 198 26.85 5.34 9.23
C SER A 198 26.45 6.78 8.83
N ARG A 199 25.45 7.34 9.52
CA ARG A 199 25.35 8.74 9.99
C ARG A 199 24.46 8.73 11.23
N GLY A 200 25.04 8.49 12.39
CA GLY A 200 24.31 8.44 13.67
C GLY A 200 25.05 7.59 14.70
N ARG A 201 25.79 8.27 15.59
CA ARG A 201 26.52 7.79 16.78
C ARG A 201 27.30 6.47 16.68
N GLY A 202 28.63 6.59 16.70
CA GLY A 202 29.52 5.51 17.16
C GLY A 202 30.20 4.67 16.08
N ALA A 203 30.59 5.25 14.95
CA ALA A 203 31.61 4.61 14.11
C ALA A 203 32.99 4.85 14.75
N GLN A 204 33.46 3.92 15.59
CA GLN A 204 34.90 3.76 15.79
C GLN A 204 35.53 3.52 14.41
N PRO A 205 36.66 4.15 14.08
CA PRO A 205 37.33 3.90 12.80
C PRO A 205 37.65 2.41 12.69
N ALA A 206 37.03 1.73 11.73
CA ALA A 206 37.36 0.36 11.42
C ALA A 206 38.84 0.31 11.01
N GLU A 207 39.66 -0.36 11.81
CA GLU A 207 41.03 -0.70 11.45
C GLU A 207 41.04 -1.46 10.13
N THR A 208 41.92 -1.01 9.24
CA THR A 208 42.07 -1.55 7.89
C THR A 208 42.56 -3.00 7.98
N PRO A 209 41.86 -3.99 7.40
CA PRO A 209 42.38 -5.36 7.36
C PRO A 209 43.60 -5.42 6.45
N LYS A 210 44.77 -5.72 7.04
CA LYS A 210 46.02 -6.01 6.31
C LYS A 210 45.80 -7.16 5.33
N ALA A 211 46.22 -6.94 4.09
CA ALA A 211 46.20 -7.92 3.01
C ALA A 211 47.01 -9.18 3.36
N ALA A 212 46.41 -10.35 3.11
CA ALA A 212 47.10 -11.65 3.20
C ALA A 212 48.00 -11.88 1.97
N PRO A 213 49.19 -12.50 2.11
CA PRO A 213 50.12 -12.69 1.01
C PRO A 213 49.70 -13.85 0.09
N LYS A 214 49.78 -13.61 -1.23
CA LYS A 214 49.56 -14.62 -2.28
C LYS A 214 50.74 -15.60 -2.32
N LYS A 215 50.47 -16.91 -2.20
CA LYS A 215 51.43 -17.97 -2.52
C LYS A 215 51.62 -18.09 -4.03
N ALA A 216 52.87 -18.04 -4.47
CA ALA A 216 53.31 -18.26 -5.84
C ALA A 216 53.23 -19.75 -6.23
N ALA A 217 52.68 -20.05 -7.41
CA ALA A 217 52.73 -21.37 -8.03
C ALA A 217 53.92 -21.46 -9.00
N GLN A 218 54.72 -22.53 -8.87
CA GLN A 218 55.89 -22.83 -9.70
C GLN A 218 55.52 -23.48 -11.05
N PRO A 219 56.39 -23.37 -12.08
CA PRO A 219 56.06 -23.70 -13.47
C PRO A 219 56.31 -25.18 -13.81
N ARG A 220 55.48 -25.75 -14.70
CA ARG A 220 55.70 -27.08 -15.31
C ARG A 220 56.35 -26.94 -16.70
N LYS A 221 57.38 -27.76 -16.96
CA LYS A 221 58.05 -27.95 -18.27
C LYS A 221 57.34 -29.04 -19.12
N PRO A 222 57.58 -29.06 -20.46
CA PRO A 222 56.68 -29.67 -21.44
C PRO A 222 57.15 -31.03 -21.96
N GLN A 223 56.24 -31.82 -22.54
CA GLN A 223 56.60 -32.95 -23.39
C GLN A 223 55.65 -33.06 -24.61
N ALA A 224 56.27 -33.30 -25.76
CA ALA A 224 55.73 -33.27 -27.11
C ALA A 224 55.28 -34.66 -27.61
N GLY A 225 54.43 -34.68 -28.65
CA GLY A 225 54.39 -35.78 -29.63
C GLY A 225 53.01 -36.35 -29.98
N LYS A 226 52.53 -35.98 -31.18
CA LYS A 226 51.35 -36.45 -31.97
C LYS A 226 51.57 -37.89 -32.55
N PRO A 227 50.66 -38.55 -33.34
CA PRO A 227 49.58 -37.99 -34.19
C PRO A 227 48.25 -38.77 -34.36
N GLN A 228 47.33 -38.07 -35.05
CA GLN A 228 45.99 -38.43 -35.59
C GLN A 228 46.07 -39.33 -36.85
N PRO A 229 44.99 -40.00 -37.30
CA PRO A 229 44.04 -39.44 -38.29
C PRO A 229 42.57 -39.88 -38.01
N GLY A 230 41.46 -39.42 -38.60
CA GLY A 230 41.09 -38.66 -39.78
C GLY A 230 39.55 -38.43 -39.72
N LYS A 231 39.04 -37.28 -40.19
CA LYS A 231 38.38 -37.02 -41.48
C LYS A 231 36.87 -37.39 -41.57
N GLY A 232 36.09 -36.37 -41.97
CA GLY A 232 34.76 -36.47 -42.59
C GLY A 232 33.61 -36.45 -41.56
N GLY A 233 32.59 -35.62 -41.65
CA GLY A 233 32.04 -34.84 -42.75
C GLY A 233 30.51 -34.93 -42.67
N SER A 234 29.85 -33.77 -42.64
CA SER A 234 28.47 -33.47 -43.10
C SER A 234 27.36 -34.52 -42.94
N GLY A 235 26.24 -34.14 -42.30
CA GLY A 235 25.03 -34.97 -42.33
C GLY A 235 23.79 -34.33 -41.71
N GLN A 236 23.21 -33.40 -42.45
CA GLN A 236 21.87 -32.82 -42.32
C GLN A 236 20.74 -33.87 -42.31
N ARG A 237 19.66 -33.66 -41.53
CA ARG A 237 18.24 -34.07 -41.74
C ARG A 237 17.48 -34.14 -40.40
N THR A 238 16.17 -33.90 -40.23
CA THR A 238 15.09 -33.27 -41.00
C THR A 238 13.89 -33.13 -40.06
N GLN A 239 12.95 -32.27 -40.48
CA GLN A 239 11.60 -32.02 -40.00
C GLN A 239 10.75 -33.27 -39.68
N GLY A 240 9.71 -33.05 -38.88
CA GLY A 240 8.55 -33.95 -38.80
C GLY A 240 7.38 -33.36 -38.02
N LYS A 241 6.50 -32.63 -38.72
CA LYS A 241 5.11 -32.37 -38.31
C LYS A 241 4.24 -33.40 -39.02
N PRO A 242 3.10 -33.82 -38.46
CA PRO A 242 1.88 -33.64 -39.23
C PRO A 242 0.62 -33.29 -38.39
N ARG A 243 -0.29 -32.56 -39.04
CA ARG A 243 -1.75 -32.57 -38.83
C ARG A 243 -2.36 -33.52 -39.89
N PRO A 244 -3.56 -34.07 -39.68
CA PRO A 244 -4.84 -33.47 -40.16
C PRO A 244 -5.96 -33.67 -39.11
N GLY A 245 -7.19 -33.17 -39.14
CA GLY A 245 -8.13 -32.52 -40.07
C GLY A 245 -9.51 -32.64 -39.37
N ALA A 246 -10.28 -31.56 -39.18
CA ALA A 246 -11.38 -31.07 -40.05
C ALA A 246 -12.77 -31.71 -39.81
N GLY A 247 -13.80 -30.84 -39.68
CA GLY A 247 -15.24 -31.13 -39.81
C GLY A 247 -16.04 -30.95 -38.51
N GLY A 248 -17.15 -30.20 -38.42
CA GLY A 248 -18.02 -29.65 -39.46
C GLY A 248 -19.04 -28.64 -38.92
N ARG A 249 -19.77 -28.04 -39.87
CA ARG A 249 -20.75 -26.93 -39.78
C ARG A 249 -22.17 -27.41 -39.45
N GLY A 250 -23.01 -26.47 -38.99
CA GLY A 250 -24.48 -26.45 -39.14
C GLY A 250 -25.18 -25.99 -37.84
N GLY A 251 -26.15 -25.08 -37.79
CA GLY A 251 -26.91 -24.40 -38.84
C GLY A 251 -27.78 -23.28 -38.26
N THR A 252 -28.36 -22.50 -39.16
CA THR A 252 -29.32 -21.40 -38.97
C THR A 252 -30.69 -21.85 -38.46
N GLN A 253 -31.36 -21.05 -37.61
CA GLN A 253 -32.80 -20.86 -37.74
C GLN A 253 -33.32 -19.53 -37.15
N LYS A 254 -34.29 -18.97 -37.87
CA LYS A 254 -34.97 -17.68 -37.77
C LYS A 254 -36.45 -17.96 -37.44
N ARG A 255 -37.03 -17.33 -36.42
CA ARG A 255 -38.50 -17.14 -36.18
C ARG A 255 -38.63 -15.84 -35.35
N THR A 256 -39.20 -14.72 -35.79
CA THR A 256 -40.61 -14.34 -36.11
C THR A 256 -41.64 -14.54 -34.99
N GLY A 257 -42.31 -13.42 -34.64
CA GLY A 257 -43.48 -13.27 -33.75
C GLY A 257 -43.15 -12.36 -32.56
N GLY A 258 -43.66 -11.14 -32.36
CA GLY A 258 -44.92 -10.53 -32.79
C GLY A 258 -45.94 -10.57 -31.64
N GLY A 259 -46.11 -9.48 -30.89
CA GLY A 259 -47.19 -9.36 -29.90
C GLY A 259 -47.02 -8.28 -28.81
N LYS A 260 -47.41 -7.05 -29.10
CA LYS A 260 -48.01 -6.09 -28.13
C LYS A 260 -49.55 -6.27 -28.24
N PRO A 261 -50.35 -6.06 -27.17
CA PRO A 261 -50.95 -4.72 -27.02
C PRO A 261 -51.32 -4.25 -25.59
N LYS A 262 -51.40 -2.91 -25.51
CA LYS A 262 -52.40 -2.04 -24.85
C LYS A 262 -52.55 -1.95 -23.31
N ARG A 263 -52.36 -0.69 -22.89
CA ARG A 263 -53.04 0.07 -21.83
C ARG A 263 -54.55 -0.17 -21.73
N GLY A 264 -55.06 -0.05 -20.50
CA GLY A 264 -56.38 0.49 -20.21
C GLY A 264 -56.95 0.01 -18.87
N ARG A 265 -56.80 0.77 -17.78
CA ARG A 265 -57.76 1.73 -17.23
C ARG A 265 -57.13 2.44 -16.03
#